data_AF-A0A0C2DU98-F1
#
_entry.id   AF-A0A0C2DU98-F1
#
_cell.length_a   1.000
_cell.length_b   1.000
_cell.length_c   1.000
_cell.angle_alpha   90.00
_cell.angle_beta   90.00
_cell.angle_gamma   90.00
#
_symmetry.space_group_name_H-M   'P 1'
#
loop_
_entity.id
_entity.type
_entity.pdbx_description
1 polymer ?
#
loop_
_entity_poly.entity_id
_entity_poly.type
_entity_poly.pdbx_seq_one_letter_code
_entity_poly.pdbx_strand_id
1 'polypeptide(L)'
;MLIAYYIFITVDCNEKLFDPVATGREPPEAHDVRVEAFAKAMARQEGHQLHVDISWQMPPNNNSVLLRAFKLQINGTEGDRCFVFNVTDFGWTQDSASPRFHFTSESLFEFSEGYRITLYSLPASTSRTPLVVKESRMPVDPGKLWRHFAAIHTFAK
;
A
#
# COMPACT_ATOMS: atom_id res chain seq x y z
N MET A 1 21.78 -7.58 0.43
CA MET A 1 20.42 -7.03 0.25
C MET A 1 19.50 -7.86 1.15
N LEU A 2 19.25 -7.38 2.37
CA LEU A 2 18.36 -8.07 3.31
C LEU A 2 16.92 -7.75 2.90
N ILE A 3 16.23 -8.72 2.31
CA ILE A 3 14.77 -8.66 2.18
C ILE A 3 14.26 -9.01 3.58
N ALA A 4 14.01 -7.99 4.40
CA ALA A 4 13.23 -8.18 5.60
C ALA A 4 11.82 -8.57 5.12
N TYR A 5 11.40 -9.81 5.41
CA TYR A 5 10.01 -10.21 5.26
C TYR A 5 9.22 -9.41 6.32
N TYR A 6 8.77 -8.22 5.95
CA TYR A 6 7.97 -7.38 6.82
C TYR A 6 6.63 -8.08 7.05
N ILE A 7 6.37 -8.48 8.30
CA ILE A 7 5.11 -9.14 8.68
C ILE A 7 4.05 -8.06 8.80
N PHE A 8 3.12 -8.04 7.83
CA PHE A 8 1.88 -7.29 7.92
C PHE A 8 0.82 -8.16 8.60
N ILE A 9 0.10 -7.57 9.56
CA ILE A 9 -0.99 -8.23 10.26
C ILE A 9 -2.30 -7.65 9.75
N THR A 10 -3.23 -8.50 9.32
CA THR A 10 -4.60 -8.08 8.96
C THR A 10 -5.38 -7.72 10.22
N VAL A 11 -6.06 -6.57 10.20
CA VAL A 11 -6.85 -6.06 11.33
C VAL A 11 -8.21 -5.55 10.86
N ASP A 12 -9.14 -5.34 11.80
CA ASP A 12 -10.36 -4.59 11.49
C ASP A 12 -10.01 -3.11 11.23
N CYS A 13 -10.61 -2.49 10.21
CA CYS A 13 -10.29 -1.11 9.86
C CYS A 13 -10.63 -0.09 10.96
N ASN A 14 -11.62 -0.40 11.79
CA ASN A 14 -12.06 0.40 12.93
C ASN A 14 -11.34 0.01 14.23
N GLU A 15 -10.43 -0.95 14.20
CA GLU A 15 -9.69 -1.38 15.37
C GLU A 15 -8.84 -0.23 15.94
N LYS A 16 -8.99 0.00 17.25
CA LYS A 16 -8.17 0.95 17.99
C LYS A 16 -6.86 0.29 18.40
N LEU A 17 -5.82 0.52 17.61
CA LEU A 17 -4.51 -0.10 17.83
C LEU A 17 -3.67 0.55 18.94
N PHE A 18 -3.89 1.85 19.18
CA PHE A 18 -3.16 2.63 20.19
C PHE A 18 -4.09 3.63 20.87
N ASP A 19 -3.76 3.99 22.11
CA ASP A 19 -4.39 5.15 22.75
C ASP A 19 -3.95 6.46 22.09
N PRO A 20 -4.85 7.46 21.99
CA PRO A 20 -4.50 8.76 21.44
C PRO A 20 -3.39 9.43 22.24
N VAL A 21 -2.45 10.07 21.53
CA VAL A 21 -1.41 10.89 22.14
C VAL A 21 -1.84 12.35 22.26
N ALA A 22 -1.13 13.12 23.09
CA ALA A 22 -1.34 14.57 23.19
C ALA A 22 -1.08 15.25 21.83
N THR A 23 -1.79 16.34 21.54
CA THR A 23 -1.57 17.16 20.35
C THR A 23 -0.11 17.61 20.25
N GLY A 24 0.49 17.43 19.06
CA GLY A 24 1.91 17.71 18.79
C GLY A 24 2.85 16.56 19.18
N ARG A 25 2.31 15.44 19.71
CA ARG A 25 3.05 14.20 19.95
C ARG A 25 2.68 13.09 18.96
N GLU A 26 1.81 13.39 17.98
CA GLU A 26 1.60 12.49 16.85
C GLU A 26 2.88 12.36 15.99
N PRO A 27 3.13 11.18 15.38
CA PRO A 27 4.22 11.01 14.46
C PRO A 27 3.94 11.77 13.15
N PRO A 28 4.99 12.00 12.35
CA PRO A 28 4.82 12.53 11.00
C PRO A 28 4.16 11.53 10.03
N GLU A 29 3.61 12.08 8.94
CA GLU A 29 3.10 11.32 7.80
C GLU A 29 4.21 10.58 7.05
N ALA A 30 3.90 9.38 6.55
CA ALA A 30 4.77 8.60 5.68
C ALA A 30 5.29 9.43 4.50
N HIS A 31 6.54 9.19 4.10
CA HIS A 31 7.15 9.91 2.98
C HIS A 31 7.14 9.05 1.71
N ASP A 32 7.08 9.70 0.54
CA ASP A 32 7.25 9.07 -0.78
C ASP A 32 6.41 7.79 -0.97
N VAL A 33 5.11 7.86 -0.67
CA VAL A 33 4.17 6.76 -0.88
C VAL A 33 3.96 6.55 -2.38
N ARG A 34 4.20 5.32 -2.85
CA ARG A 34 4.08 4.89 -4.24
C ARG A 34 3.19 3.66 -4.33
N VAL A 35 2.49 3.56 -5.46
CA VAL A 35 1.65 2.43 -5.82
C VAL A 35 2.05 2.04 -7.24
N GLU A 36 2.68 0.88 -7.37
CA GLU A 36 3.17 0.34 -8.63
C GLU A 36 2.41 -0.95 -8.94
N ALA A 37 1.81 -1.03 -10.13
CA ALA A 37 0.99 -2.16 -10.53
C ALA A 37 1.45 -2.67 -11.89
N PHE A 38 1.64 -3.99 -12.00
CA PHE A 38 2.04 -4.63 -13.24
C PHE A 38 1.36 -5.99 -13.44
N ALA A 39 1.11 -6.32 -14.70
CA ALA A 39 0.54 -7.60 -15.09
C ALA A 39 1.66 -8.63 -15.32
N LYS A 40 1.57 -9.78 -14.68
CA LYS A 40 2.48 -10.91 -14.87
C LYS A 40 1.81 -11.99 -15.69
N ALA A 41 2.43 -12.41 -16.79
CA ALA A 41 1.96 -13.55 -17.56
C ALA A 41 2.17 -14.86 -16.79
N MET A 42 1.14 -15.71 -16.73
CA MET A 42 1.20 -16.97 -16.00
C MET A 42 1.59 -18.11 -16.93
N ALA A 43 2.72 -18.77 -16.67
CA ALA A 43 3.27 -19.79 -17.57
C ALA A 43 2.44 -21.08 -17.67
N ARG A 44 1.53 -21.35 -16.71
CA ARG A 44 0.76 -22.60 -16.62
C ARG A 44 -0.76 -22.40 -16.72
N GLN A 45 -1.23 -21.16 -16.85
CA GLN A 45 -2.65 -20.82 -16.98
C GLN A 45 -2.78 -19.75 -18.06
N GLU A 46 -3.78 -19.86 -18.94
CA GLU A 46 -4.12 -18.75 -19.83
C GLU A 46 -4.61 -17.57 -18.99
N GLY A 47 -3.79 -16.53 -18.86
CA GLY A 47 -4.17 -15.33 -18.11
C GLY A 47 -3.00 -14.50 -17.63
N HIS A 48 -3.33 -13.33 -17.09
CA HIS A 48 -2.40 -12.44 -16.40
C HIS A 48 -2.79 -12.38 -14.93
N GLN A 49 -1.80 -12.36 -14.06
CA GLN A 49 -1.97 -12.07 -12.64
C GLN A 49 -1.59 -10.62 -12.40
N LEU A 50 -2.45 -9.85 -11.73
CA LEU A 50 -2.12 -8.49 -11.32
C LEU A 50 -1.24 -8.55 -10.08
N HIS A 51 -0.08 -7.91 -10.13
CA HIS A 51 0.80 -7.73 -8.97
C HIS A 51 0.87 -6.24 -8.64
N VAL A 52 0.64 -5.90 -7.37
CA VAL A 52 0.65 -4.51 -6.89
C VAL A 52 1.63 -4.40 -5.72
N ASP A 53 2.57 -3.46 -5.83
CA ASP A 53 3.47 -3.05 -4.76
C ASP A 53 3.07 -1.66 -4.25
N ILE A 54 2.77 -1.57 -2.96
CA ILE A 54 2.59 -0.31 -2.25
C ILE A 54 3.83 -0.11 -1.41
N SER A 55 4.58 0.97 -1.67
CA SER A 55 5.82 1.24 -0.95
C SER A 55 5.90 2.66 -0.41
N TRP A 56 6.53 2.83 0.74
CA TRP A 56 6.70 4.12 1.40
C TRP A 56 8.00 4.16 2.19
N GLN A 57 8.44 5.36 2.55
CA GLN A 57 9.64 5.60 3.34
C GLN A 57 9.32 6.11 4.73
N MET A 58 10.25 5.85 5.65
CA MET A 58 10.23 6.53 6.94
C MET A 58 10.25 8.05 6.74
N PRO A 59 9.47 8.80 7.52
CA PRO A 59 9.48 10.25 7.41
C PRO A 59 10.85 10.79 7.82
N PRO A 60 11.46 11.72 7.07
CA PRO A 60 12.84 12.17 7.31
C PRO A 60 12.88 13.28 8.36
N ASN A 61 12.26 13.09 9.53
CA ASN A 61 12.27 14.09 10.60
C ASN A 61 12.44 13.48 12.00
N ASN A 62 12.81 14.33 12.97
CA ASN A 62 13.11 13.89 14.34
C ASN A 62 11.88 13.31 15.07
N ASN A 63 10.67 13.69 14.66
CA ASN A 63 9.45 13.17 15.28
C ASN A 63 9.12 11.74 14.80
N SER A 64 9.86 11.19 13.83
CA SER A 64 9.76 9.79 13.42
C SER A 64 10.05 8.80 14.55
N VAL A 65 10.76 9.22 15.61
CA VAL A 65 10.95 8.41 16.82
C VAL A 65 9.63 8.13 17.57
N LEU A 66 8.59 8.93 17.31
CA LEU A 66 7.26 8.77 17.89
C LEU A 66 6.41 7.76 17.11
N LEU A 67 6.84 7.36 15.92
CA LEU A 67 6.14 6.41 15.09
C LEU A 67 6.24 5.01 15.70
N ARG A 68 5.08 4.40 15.92
CA ARG A 68 4.98 3.03 16.43
C ARG A 68 4.53 2.05 15.38
N ALA A 69 3.65 2.46 14.48
CA ALA A 69 3.20 1.60 13.40
C ALA A 69 2.72 2.41 12.20
N PHE A 70 2.64 1.74 11.06
CA PHE A 70 1.81 2.15 9.95
C PHE A 70 0.55 1.28 9.89
N LYS A 71 -0.61 1.90 9.62
CA LYS A 71 -1.83 1.17 9.23
C LYS A 71 -2.14 1.49 7.77
N LEU A 72 -2.19 0.47 6.93
CA LEU A 72 -2.55 0.56 5.52
C LEU A 72 -4.03 0.15 5.37
N GLN A 73 -4.85 1.05 4.85
CA GLN A 73 -6.24 0.80 4.49
C GLN A 73 -6.37 0.86 2.96
N ILE A 74 -6.94 -0.19 2.38
CA ILE A 74 -7.24 -0.29 0.96
C ILE A 74 -8.76 -0.32 0.83
N ASN A 75 -9.34 0.74 0.28
CA ASN A 75 -10.77 0.83 -0.02
C ASN A 75 -11.00 0.19 -1.39
N GLY A 76 -11.54 -1.04 -1.40
CA GLY A 76 -11.87 -1.79 -2.59
C GLY A 76 -13.38 -1.89 -2.83
N THR A 77 -13.76 -2.51 -3.94
CA THR A 77 -15.15 -2.76 -4.33
C THR A 77 -15.86 -3.76 -3.40
N GLU A 78 -15.11 -4.72 -2.84
CA GLU A 78 -15.61 -5.73 -1.89
C GLU A 78 -15.56 -5.29 -0.42
N GLY A 79 -15.24 -4.02 -0.18
CA GLY A 79 -15.07 -3.45 1.16
C GLY A 79 -13.62 -3.11 1.49
N ASP A 80 -13.44 -2.56 2.68
CA ASP A 80 -12.16 -2.08 3.16
C ASP A 80 -11.32 -3.20 3.76
N ARG A 81 -10.04 -3.24 3.42
CA ARG A 81 -9.07 -4.17 4.02
C ARG A 81 -7.97 -3.38 4.70
N CYS A 82 -7.65 -3.74 5.94
CA CYS A 82 -6.66 -3.05 6.75
C CYS A 82 -5.53 -3.96 7.22
N PHE A 83 -4.32 -3.43 7.14
CA PHE A 83 -3.08 -4.10 7.50
C PHE A 83 -2.26 -3.21 8.42
N VAL A 84 -1.59 -3.80 9.40
CA VAL A 84 -0.72 -3.08 10.33
C VAL A 84 0.70 -3.59 10.19
N PHE A 85 1.61 -2.63 10.18
CA PHE A 85 3.04 -2.86 10.22
C PHE A 85 3.64 -2.12 11.42
N ASN A 86 4.03 -2.87 12.44
CA ASN A 86 4.68 -2.32 13.62
C ASN A 86 6.12 -1.92 13.26
N VAL A 87 6.56 -0.71 13.62
CA VAL A 87 7.92 -0.22 13.35
C VAL A 87 8.82 -0.23 14.60
N THR A 88 8.28 -0.48 15.79
CA THR A 88 9.05 -0.42 17.04
C THR A 88 10.17 -1.45 17.12
N ASP A 89 10.01 -2.56 16.41
CA ASP A 89 10.95 -3.69 16.48
C ASP A 89 12.22 -3.47 15.65
N PHE A 90 12.26 -2.39 14.86
CA PHE A 90 13.31 -2.15 13.87
C PHE A 90 14.47 -1.28 14.39
N GLY A 91 14.42 -0.82 15.65
CA GLY A 91 15.53 -0.09 16.29
C GLY A 91 15.98 1.16 15.49
N TRP A 92 15.06 1.80 14.77
CA TRP A 92 15.39 2.91 13.88
C TRP A 92 15.98 4.08 14.65
N THR A 93 17.13 4.56 14.19
CA THR A 93 17.79 5.79 14.67
C THR A 93 17.82 6.82 13.56
N GLN A 94 17.87 8.10 13.91
CA GLN A 94 17.89 9.22 12.97
C GLN A 94 19.05 9.14 11.95
N ASP A 95 20.15 8.47 12.31
CA ASP A 95 21.34 8.29 11.45
C ASP A 95 21.22 7.11 10.47
N SER A 96 20.13 6.33 10.55
CA SER A 96 19.87 5.23 9.63
C SER A 96 19.30 5.76 8.31
N ALA A 97 19.81 5.28 7.18
CA ALA A 97 19.21 5.55 5.87
C ALA A 97 17.71 5.20 5.92
N SER A 98 16.84 6.12 5.47
CA SER A 98 15.38 5.96 5.57
C SER A 98 14.93 4.68 4.84
N PRO A 99 14.52 3.61 5.55
CA PRO A 99 14.17 2.35 4.91
C PRO A 99 12.90 2.54 4.07
N ARG A 100 12.84 1.80 2.95
CA ARG A 100 11.62 1.67 2.16
C ARG A 100 10.90 0.39 2.55
N PHE A 101 9.65 0.54 2.95
CA PHE A 101 8.76 -0.57 3.25
C PHE A 101 7.93 -0.91 2.01
N HIS A 102 7.60 -2.18 1.86
CA HIS A 102 6.87 -2.71 0.71
C HIS A 102 5.75 -3.62 1.20
N PHE A 103 4.56 -3.40 0.65
CA PHE A 103 3.39 -4.25 0.79
C PHE A 103 3.00 -4.73 -0.60
N THR A 104 3.21 -6.01 -0.87
CA THR A 104 2.91 -6.61 -2.16
C THR A 104 1.66 -7.48 -2.09
N SER A 105 0.80 -7.40 -3.10
CA SER A 105 -0.37 -8.28 -3.21
C SER A 105 -0.65 -8.69 -4.65
N GLU A 106 -1.19 -9.90 -4.79
CA GLU A 106 -1.64 -10.47 -6.06
C GLU A 106 -3.15 -10.79 -6.09
N SER A 107 -3.88 -10.46 -5.01
CA SER A 107 -5.27 -10.89 -4.81
C SER A 107 -6.17 -9.83 -4.17
N LEU A 108 -5.62 -8.68 -3.78
CA LEU A 108 -6.40 -7.57 -3.23
C LEU A 108 -6.93 -6.61 -4.30
N PHE A 109 -6.38 -6.70 -5.51
CA PHE A 109 -6.62 -5.75 -6.58
C PHE A 109 -7.13 -6.45 -7.82
N GLU A 110 -8.04 -5.78 -8.51
CA GLU A 110 -8.62 -6.22 -9.76
C GLU A 110 -8.20 -5.29 -10.90
N PHE A 111 -8.04 -5.85 -12.10
CA PHE A 111 -7.71 -5.07 -13.28
C PHE A 111 -8.79 -4.02 -13.59
N SER A 112 -8.37 -2.85 -14.09
CA SER A 112 -9.23 -1.72 -14.50
C SER A 112 -10.00 -0.99 -13.39
N GLU A 113 -9.93 -1.49 -12.16
CA GLU A 113 -10.60 -0.92 -10.99
C GLU A 113 -9.79 0.23 -10.35
N GLY A 114 -10.51 1.13 -9.67
CA GLY A 114 -9.93 2.25 -8.93
C GLY A 114 -9.93 1.99 -7.43
N TYR A 115 -8.83 2.31 -6.76
CA TYR A 115 -8.64 2.11 -5.34
C TYR A 115 -8.19 3.39 -4.65
N ARG A 116 -8.75 3.63 -3.47
CA ARG A 116 -8.25 4.62 -2.52
C ARG A 116 -7.39 3.90 -1.48
N ILE A 117 -6.12 4.27 -1.42
CA ILE A 117 -5.13 3.69 -0.53
C ILE A 117 -4.78 4.76 0.51
N THR A 118 -5.08 4.47 1.77
CA THR A 118 -4.80 5.39 2.89
C THR A 118 -3.76 4.76 3.81
N LEU A 119 -2.66 5.47 4.04
CA LEU A 119 -1.59 5.05 4.94
C LEU A 119 -1.56 5.98 6.15
N TYR A 120 -1.88 5.44 7.32
CA TYR A 120 -1.87 6.14 8.60
C TYR A 120 -0.53 5.93 9.31
N SER A 121 0.03 7.01 9.86
CA SER A 121 1.12 6.94 10.83
C SER A 121 0.55 6.97 12.25
N LEU A 122 0.90 5.98 13.07
CA LEU A 122 0.34 5.79 14.42
C LEU A 122 1.38 5.97 15.52
N PRO A 123 0.97 6.47 16.71
CA PRO A 123 -0.39 6.77 17.16
C PRO A 123 -0.91 8.16 16.75
N ALA A 124 -2.21 8.30 16.52
CA ALA A 124 -2.85 9.60 16.26
C ALA A 124 -3.11 10.39 17.55
N SER A 125 -3.29 11.71 17.44
CA SER A 125 -3.83 12.54 18.52
C SER A 125 -5.32 12.77 18.33
N THR A 126 -6.00 13.32 19.35
CA THR A 126 -7.43 13.67 19.25
C THR A 126 -7.69 14.80 18.25
N SER A 127 -6.69 15.62 17.97
CA SER A 127 -6.79 16.75 17.05
C SER A 127 -6.29 16.44 15.64
N ARG A 128 -5.43 15.42 15.47
CA ARG A 128 -4.79 15.12 14.19
C ARG A 128 -4.52 13.64 14.03
N THR A 129 -4.90 13.13 12.87
CA THR A 129 -4.52 11.81 12.39
C THR A 129 -3.55 11.98 11.22
N PRO A 130 -2.24 11.73 11.40
CA PRO A 130 -1.28 11.82 10.31
C PRO A 130 -1.53 10.68 9.31
N LEU A 131 -1.88 11.04 8.08
CA LEU A 131 -2.15 10.07 7.01
C LEU A 131 -1.76 10.61 5.64
N VAL A 132 -1.51 9.70 4.71
CA VAL A 132 -1.33 9.98 3.28
C VAL A 132 -2.37 9.19 2.50
N VAL A 133 -2.98 9.83 1.50
CA VAL A 133 -3.95 9.20 0.60
C VAL A 133 -3.37 9.14 -0.81
N LYS A 134 -3.52 7.98 -1.46
CA LYS A 134 -3.24 7.77 -2.88
C LYS A 134 -4.44 7.14 -3.56
N GLU A 135 -4.95 7.83 -4.56
CA GLU A 135 -5.89 7.26 -5.53
C GLU A 135 -5.09 6.59 -6.63
N SER A 136 -5.37 5.33 -6.94
CA SER A 136 -4.68 4.57 -7.98
C SER A 136 -5.65 3.76 -8.79
N ARG A 137 -5.51 3.80 -10.11
CA ARG A 137 -6.29 2.97 -11.04
C ARG A 137 -5.40 1.85 -11.56
N MET A 138 -5.86 0.62 -11.38
CA MET A 138 -5.15 -0.57 -11.84
C MET A 138 -5.12 -0.63 -13.37
N PRO A 139 -4.06 -1.21 -13.97
CA PRO A 139 -3.95 -1.33 -15.41
C PRO A 139 -5.09 -2.16 -15.99
N VAL A 140 -5.30 -2.05 -17.29
CA VAL A 140 -6.21 -2.94 -18.03
C VAL A 140 -5.55 -4.31 -18.17
N ASP A 141 -6.34 -5.39 -18.04
CA ASP A 141 -5.87 -6.76 -18.32
C ASP A 141 -5.35 -6.84 -19.77
N PRO A 142 -4.07 -7.16 -19.98
CA PRO A 142 -3.52 -7.28 -21.33
C PRO A 142 -4.30 -8.26 -22.21
N GLY A 143 -4.88 -9.32 -21.65
CA GLY A 143 -5.69 -10.31 -22.39
C GLY A 143 -6.92 -9.71 -23.07
N LYS A 144 -7.49 -8.64 -22.51
CA LYS A 144 -8.63 -7.92 -23.10
C LYS A 144 -8.21 -6.96 -24.20
N LEU A 145 -6.99 -6.40 -24.12
CA LEU A 145 -6.44 -5.53 -25.16
C LEU A 145 -6.24 -6.30 -26.47
N TRP A 146 -5.66 -7.51 -26.41
CA TRP A 146 -5.39 -8.32 -27.61
C TRP A 146 -6.66 -8.72 -28.38
N ARG A 147 -7.77 -9.02 -27.68
CA ARG A 147 -9.04 -9.37 -28.33
C ARG A 147 -9.65 -8.19 -29.11
N HIS A 148 -9.46 -6.96 -28.62
CA HIS A 148 -9.94 -5.77 -29.31
C HIS A 148 -9.18 -5.54 -30.62
N PHE A 149 -7.86 -5.75 -30.64
CA PHE A 149 -7.06 -5.67 -31.87
C PHE A 149 -7.32 -6.82 -32.85
N ALA A 150 -7.54 -8.04 -32.36
CA ALA A 150 -7.87 -9.18 -33.23
C ALA A 150 -9.24 -9.02 -33.93
N ALA A 151 -10.23 -8.43 -33.25
CA ALA A 151 -11.54 -8.16 -33.84
C ALA A 151 -11.45 -7.15 -35.01
N ILE A 152 -10.62 -6.10 -34.90
CA ILE A 152 -10.43 -5.11 -35.97
C ILE A 152 -9.83 -5.74 -37.22
N HIS A 153 -8.97 -6.75 -37.09
CA HIS A 153 -8.40 -7.47 -38.25
C HIS A 153 -9.31 -8.57 -38.83
N THR A 154 -10.42 -8.91 -38.18
CA THR A 154 -11.37 -9.90 -38.71
C THR A 154 -12.41 -9.26 -39.64
N PHE A 155 -12.60 -7.94 -39.57
CA PHE A 155 -13.49 -7.18 -40.47
C PHE A 155 -12.79 -6.61 -41.72
N ALA A 156 -11.52 -6.93 -41.94
CA ALA A 156 -10.73 -6.50 -43.09
C ALA A 156 -10.47 -7.64 -44.11
N LYS A 157 -11.46 -8.50 -44.35
CA LYS A 157 -11.46 -9.47 -45.44
C LYS A 157 -12.74 -9.36 -46.26
#